data_AF-A0A7X6XFE8-F1
#
_entry.id   AF-A0A7X6XFE8-F1
#
_cell.length_a   1.000
_cell.length_b   1.000
_cell.length_c   1.000
_cell.angle_alpha   90.00
_cell.angle_beta   90.00
_cell.angle_gamma   90.00
#
_symmetry.space_group_name_H-M   'P 1'
#
loop_
_entity.id
_entity.type
_entity.pdbx_description
1 polymer ?
#
loop_
_entity_poly.entity_id
_entity_poly.type
_entity_poly.pdbx_seq_one_letter_code
_entity_poly.pdbx_strand_id
1 'polypeptide(L)'
;MKVALFIKKNELTVLHEEKARVVVFDIKEDKVVGVENVFLENKNNDSIANWLKQNSIKQIYLSQIDIQTYQKLNSKGIKVKTLESIENDKLFKSLALIIT
;
A
#
# COMPACT_ATOMS: atom_id res chain seq x y z
N MET A 1 -11.73 -6.31 -1.81
CA MET A 1 -10.93 -5.09 -2.05
C MET A 1 -9.48 -5.45 -1.82
N LYS A 2 -8.59 -5.10 -2.75
CA LYS A 2 -7.15 -5.31 -2.55
C LYS A 2 -6.46 -4.06 -2.02
N VAL A 3 -5.64 -4.26 -1.00
CA VAL A 3 -4.89 -3.22 -0.27
C VAL A 3 -3.42 -3.60 -0.27
N ALA A 4 -2.52 -2.66 -0.52
CA ALA A 4 -1.07 -2.94 -0.54
C ALA A 4 -0.30 -2.12 0.50
N LEU A 5 0.66 -2.76 1.17
CA LEU A 5 1.60 -2.13 2.08
C LEU A 5 3.00 -2.21 1.48
N PHE A 6 3.68 -1.08 1.35
CA PHE A 6 5.06 -1.03 0.90
C PHE A 6 5.96 -1.09 2.13
N ILE A 7 6.77 -2.15 2.24
CA ILE A 7 7.56 -2.46 3.43
C ILE A 7 9.04 -2.61 3.08
N LYS A 8 9.90 -1.96 3.86
CA LYS A 8 11.36 -2.18 3.87
C LYS A 8 11.83 -2.29 5.31
N LYS A 9 12.67 -3.30 5.60
CA LYS A 9 13.17 -3.57 6.97
C LYS A 9 12.06 -3.59 8.04
N ASN A 10 10.89 -4.14 7.71
CA ASN A 10 9.70 -4.24 8.56
C ASN A 10 8.94 -2.93 8.84
N GLU A 11 9.26 -1.84 8.17
CA GLU A 11 8.54 -0.55 8.30
C GLU A 11 7.89 -0.15 6.97
N LEU A 12 6.85 0.69 7.05
CA LEU A 12 6.31 1.31 5.85
C LEU A 12 7.38 2.14 5.16
N THR A 13 7.39 2.14 3.83
CA THR A 13 8.38 2.88 3.03
C THR A 13 7.71 3.74 1.96
N VAL A 14 8.53 4.50 1.22
CA VAL A 14 8.08 5.33 0.11
C VAL A 14 7.83 4.48 -1.13
N LEU A 15 7.08 5.02 -2.10
CA LEU A 15 6.61 4.28 -3.26
C LEU A 15 7.75 3.67 -4.11
N HIS A 16 8.85 4.39 -4.28
CA HIS A 16 9.96 4.06 -5.18
C HIS A 16 11.22 3.60 -4.45
N GLU A 17 11.08 3.09 -3.23
CA GLU A 17 12.21 2.61 -2.46
C GLU A 17 12.79 1.33 -3.09
N GLU A 18 14.11 1.30 -3.31
CA GLU A 18 14.76 0.10 -3.83
C GLU A 18 14.59 -1.09 -2.87
N LYS A 19 14.28 -2.25 -3.47
CA LYS A 19 14.09 -3.54 -2.77
C LYS A 19 12.92 -3.53 -1.77
N ALA A 20 11.94 -2.65 -1.95
CA ALA A 20 10.71 -2.71 -1.17
C ALA A 20 9.92 -3.99 -1.46
N ARG A 21 9.43 -4.62 -0.40
CA ARG A 21 8.45 -5.71 -0.47
C ARG A 21 7.07 -5.09 -0.41
N VAL A 22 6.20 -5.45 -1.34
CA VAL A 22 4.79 -5.06 -1.33
C VAL A 22 3.96 -6.24 -0.82
N VAL A 23 3.30 -6.04 0.30
CA VAL A 23 2.36 -7.02 0.87
C VAL A 23 0.95 -6.64 0.45
N VAL A 24 0.26 -7.51 -0.27
CA VAL A 24 -1.10 -7.28 -0.77
C VAL A 24 -2.08 -8.12 0.03
N PHE A 25 -3.05 -7.47 0.66
CA PHE A 25 -4.18 -8.10 1.34
C PHE A 25 -5.40 -8.09 0.42
N ASP A 26 -6.04 -9.24 0.22
CA ASP A 26 -7.41 -9.30 -0.32
C ASP A 26 -8.41 -9.35 0.82
N ILE A 27 -9.31 -8.36 0.86
CA ILE A 27 -10.29 -8.16 1.92
C ILE A 27 -11.69 -8.37 1.35
N LYS A 28 -12.44 -9.34 1.87
CA LYS A 28 -13.86 -9.56 1.54
C LYS A 28 -14.67 -9.52 2.82
N GLU A 29 -15.79 -8.80 2.82
CA GLU A 29 -16.68 -8.69 3.98
C GLU A 29 -15.92 -8.32 5.27
N ASP A 30 -15.04 -7.31 5.19
CA ASP A 30 -14.18 -6.84 6.27
C ASP A 30 -13.19 -7.88 6.85
N LYS A 31 -12.97 -9.01 6.16
CA LYS A 31 -12.01 -10.05 6.55
C LYS A 31 -10.89 -10.20 5.52
N VAL A 32 -9.67 -10.43 5.99
CA VAL A 32 -8.56 -10.84 5.12
C VAL A 32 -8.78 -12.28 4.68
N VAL A 33 -8.90 -12.49 3.37
CA VAL A 33 -9.09 -13.81 2.75
C VAL A 33 -7.87 -14.30 1.98
N GLY A 34 -6.86 -13.43 1.81
CA GLY A 34 -5.63 -13.77 1.11
C GLY A 34 -4.53 -12.74 1.37
N VAL A 35 -3.29 -13.21 1.33
CA VAL A 35 -2.08 -12.40 1.48
C VAL A 35 -1.08 -12.81 0.41
N GLU A 36 -0.58 -11.84 -0.35
CA GLU A 36 0.44 -12.03 -1.37
C GLU A 36 1.66 -11.15 -1.04
N ASN A 37 2.87 -11.67 -1.26
CA ASN A 37 4.12 -10.91 -1.13
C ASN A 37 4.73 -10.72 -2.52
N VAL A 38 4.99 -9.47 -2.90
CA VAL A 38 5.51 -9.12 -4.23
C VAL A 38 6.75 -8.25 -4.07
N PHE A 39 7.80 -8.56 -4.82
CA PHE A 39 8.97 -7.70 -4.92
C PHE A 39 8.85 -6.87 -6.19
N LEU A 40 8.82 -5.55 -6.05
CA LEU A 40 8.82 -4.64 -7.20
C LEU A 40 10.26 -4.21 -7.46
N GLU A 41 10.91 -4.84 -8.44
CA GLU A 41 12.27 -4.47 -8.86
C GLU A 41 12.25 -3.21 -9.71
N ASN A 42 12.99 -2.18 -9.28
CA ASN A 42 13.36 -0.96 -10.03
C ASN A 42 12.25 -0.38 -10.94
N LYS A 43 11.02 -0.28 -10.41
CA LYS A 43 9.90 0.35 -11.11
C LYS A 43 9.83 1.83 -10.75
N ASN A 44 9.79 2.70 -11.77
CA ASN A 44 9.43 4.10 -11.56
C ASN A 44 7.95 4.23 -11.10
N ASN A 45 7.57 5.41 -10.59
CA ASN A 45 6.22 5.66 -10.07
C ASN A 45 5.10 5.27 -11.06
N ASP A 46 5.33 5.43 -12.36
CA ASP A 46 4.33 5.14 -13.39
C ASP A 46 4.13 3.64 -13.60
N SER A 47 5.24 2.89 -13.58
CA SER A 47 5.22 1.43 -13.63
C SER A 47 4.53 0.85 -12.40
N ILE A 48 4.76 1.42 -11.21
CA ILE A 48 4.08 1.02 -9.98
C ILE A 48 2.59 1.35 -10.05
N ALA A 49 2.22 2.55 -10.50
CA ALA A 49 0.82 2.94 -10.65
C ALA A 49 0.06 2.02 -11.62
N ASN A 50 0.70 1.62 -12.72
CA ASN A 50 0.13 0.67 -13.67
C ASN A 50 -0.02 -0.73 -13.07
N TRP A 51 0.99 -1.20 -12.34
CA TRP A 51 0.94 -2.47 -11.62
C TRP A 51 -0.19 -2.49 -10.58
N LEU A 52 -0.35 -1.43 -9.78
CA LEU A 52 -1.43 -1.28 -8.82
C LEU A 52 -2.80 -1.39 -9.50
N LYS A 53 -2.96 -0.72 -10.65
CA LYS A 53 -4.19 -0.77 -11.45
C LYS A 53 -4.48 -2.17 -11.99
N GLN A 54 -3.49 -2.82 -12.59
CA GLN A 54 -3.61 -4.17 -13.16
C GLN A 54 -4.02 -5.20 -12.11
N ASN A 55 -3.49 -5.06 -10.89
CA ASN A 55 -3.80 -5.94 -9.76
C ASN A 55 -5.06 -5.52 -8.99
N SER A 56 -5.84 -4.56 -9.51
CA SER A 56 -7.06 -4.06 -8.87
C SER A 56 -6.86 -3.58 -7.42
N ILE A 57 -5.66 -3.09 -7.09
CA ILE A 57 -5.33 -2.54 -5.78
C ILE A 57 -5.97 -1.15 -5.69
N LYS A 58 -6.82 -0.96 -4.67
CA LYS A 58 -7.61 0.27 -4.49
C LYS A 58 -7.06 1.19 -3.42
N GLN A 59 -6.22 0.66 -2.54
CA GLN A 59 -5.62 1.43 -1.45
C GLN A 59 -4.18 0.98 -1.22
N ILE A 60 -3.30 1.94 -0.96
CA ILE A 60 -1.92 1.68 -0.59
C ILE A 60 -1.55 2.40 0.70
N TYR A 61 -0.63 1.79 1.45
CA TYR A 61 -0.01 2.39 2.62
C TYR A 61 1.48 2.61 2.39
N LEU A 62 1.92 3.83 2.69
CA LEU A 62 3.28 4.30 2.52
C LEU A 62 3.74 5.01 3.80
N SER A 63 5.04 5.22 3.98
CA SER A 63 5.53 6.12 5.03
C SER A 63 5.15 7.57 4.73
N GLN A 64 5.51 8.02 3.52
CA GLN A 64 5.30 9.37 3.02
C GLN A 64 5.12 9.35 1.49
N ILE A 65 4.59 10.44 0.95
CA ILE A 65 4.40 10.62 -0.50
C ILE A 65 4.41 12.12 -0.83
N ASP A 66 4.97 12.50 -1.98
CA ASP A 66 4.89 13.87 -2.48
C ASP A 66 3.51 14.16 -3.08
N ILE A 67 3.14 15.44 -3.12
CA ILE A 67 1.80 15.86 -3.54
C ILE A 67 1.48 15.53 -5.00
N GLN A 68 2.48 15.55 -5.90
CA GLN A 68 2.26 15.28 -7.32
C GLN A 68 1.95 13.80 -7.54
N THR A 69 2.74 12.91 -6.92
CA THR A 69 2.52 11.47 -6.97
C THR A 69 1.20 11.09 -6.30
N TYR A 70 0.86 11.71 -5.16
CA TYR A 70 -0.43 11.52 -4.50
C TYR A 70 -1.60 11.85 -5.41
N GLN A 71 -1.61 13.03 -6.04
CA GLN A 71 -2.66 13.46 -6.96
C GLN A 71 -2.77 12.52 -8.17
N LYS A 72 -1.65 12.04 -8.69
CA LYS A 72 -1.60 11.09 -9.82
C LYS A 72 -2.18 9.72 -9.47
N LEU A 73 -1.92 9.20 -8.28
CA LEU A 73 -2.51 7.94 -7.82
C LEU A 73 -4.01 8.11 -7.53
N ASN A 74 -4.39 9.22 -6.90
CA ASN A 74 -5.78 9.50 -6.58
C ASN A 74 -6.64 9.68 -7.84
N SER A 75 -6.14 10.35 -8.88
CA SER A 75 -6.84 10.47 -10.18
C SER A 75 -7.01 9.13 -10.90
N LYS A 76 -6.20 8.12 -10.56
CA LYS A 76 -6.34 6.73 -11.02
C LYS A 76 -7.24 5.88 -10.11
N GLY A 77 -7.87 6.48 -9.09
CA GLY A 77 -8.76 5.80 -8.15
C GLY A 77 -8.03 4.94 -7.11
N ILE A 78 -6.74 5.21 -6.87
CA ILE A 78 -5.94 4.55 -5.84
C ILE A 78 -5.86 5.48 -4.64
N LYS A 79 -6.44 5.06 -3.51
CA LYS A 79 -6.34 5.78 -2.24
C LYS A 79 -4.95 5.58 -1.64
N VAL A 80 -4.35 6.66 -1.16
CA VAL A 80 -3.05 6.60 -0.49
C VAL A 80 -3.22 6.98 0.98
N LYS A 81 -2.64 6.18 1.87
CA LYS A 81 -2.60 6.42 3.32
C LYS A 81 -1.14 6.47 3.74
N THR A 82 -0.72 7.57 4.35
CA THR A 82 0.63 7.74 4.92
C THR A 82 0.62 7.40 6.40
N LEU A 83 1.79 7.18 7.01
CA LEU A 83 1.93 6.96 8.46
C LEU A 83 1.19 8.03 9.28
N GLU A 84 1.33 9.30 8.92
CA GLU A 84 0.64 10.42 9.58
C GLU A 84 -0.89 10.27 9.57
N SER A 85 -1.45 9.61 8.55
CA SER A 85 -2.89 9.40 8.41
C SER A 85 -3.40 8.09 9.03
N ILE A 86 -2.50 7.21 9.48
CA ILE A 86 -2.83 5.86 9.95
C ILE A 86 -3.37 5.84 11.37
N GLU A 87 -3.06 6.83 12.21
CA GLU A 87 -3.54 6.89 13.61
C GLU A 87 -5.07 6.80 13.74
N ASN A 88 -5.80 7.15 12.67
CA ASN A 88 -7.26 7.05 12.61
C ASN A 88 -7.81 6.05 11.60
N ASP A 89 -6.95 5.24 10.98
CA ASP A 89 -7.37 4.32 9.92
C ASP A 89 -8.00 3.04 10.51
N LYS A 90 -9.25 2.76 10.11
CA LYS A 90 -10.04 1.63 10.63
C LYS A 90 -9.29 0.31 10.45
N LEU A 91 -8.59 0.11 9.33
CA LEU A 91 -7.88 -1.13 9.03
C LEU A 91 -6.76 -1.37 10.04
N PHE A 92 -5.97 -0.36 10.40
CA PHE A 92 -4.93 -0.49 11.42
C PHE A 92 -5.49 -0.56 12.85
N LYS A 93 -6.61 0.13 13.13
CA LYS A 93 -7.31 -0.01 14.41
C LYS A 93 -7.93 -1.40 14.60
N SER A 94 -8.47 -2.01 13.54
CA SER A 94 -9.12 -3.32 13.60
C SER A 94 -8.15 -4.48 13.43
N LEU A 95 -7.07 -4.28 12.65
CA LEU A 95 -5.98 -5.23 12.47
C LEU A 95 -4.83 -4.92 13.41
N ALA A 96 -5.08 -4.33 14.59
CA ALA A 96 -4.07 -4.16 15.63
C ALA A 96 -3.37 -5.51 15.80
N LEU A 97 -2.22 -5.59 15.16
CA LEU A 97 -1.44 -6.78 14.97
C LEU A 97 -0.88 -7.02 16.36
N ILE A 98 -1.44 -8.01 17.03
CA ILE A 98 -0.82 -8.64 18.20
C ILE A 98 0.51 -9.18 17.70
N ILE A 99 1.51 -8.30 17.66
CA ILE A 99 2.93 -8.63 17.62
C ILE A 99 3.36 -8.46 19.06
N THR A 100 3.06 -9.48 19.86
CA THR A 100 3.67 -9.68 21.18
C THR A 100 5.00 -10.41 20.99
#